data_AF-A0A950PUX0-F1
#
_entry.id   AF-A0A950PUX0-F1
#
_cell.length_a   1.000
_cell.length_b   1.000
_cell.length_c   1.000
_cell.angle_alpha   90.00
_cell.angle_beta   90.00
_cell.angle_gamma   90.00
#
_symmetry.space_group_name_H-M   'P 1'
#
loop_
_entity.id
_entity.type
_entity.pdbx_description
1 polymer ?
#
loop_
_entity_poly.entity_id
_entity_poly.type
_entity_poly.pdbx_seq_one_letter_code
_entity_poly.pdbx_strand_id
1 'polypeptide(L)' 'MAKRMVRRNRDGTFQLRISDDERDLIASLAGQLRELLMSDETDGTQRLFPPGYANDPDRDQEYQQLTHDELLTKRLASV' A
#
# COMPACT_ATOMS: atom_id res chain seq x y z
N MET A 1 5.47 27.32 -10.74
CA MET A 1 5.45 27.38 -9.25
C MET A 1 4.68 26.17 -8.74
N ALA A 2 5.32 25.21 -8.08
CA ALA A 2 4.64 24.02 -7.56
C ALA A 2 3.65 24.42 -6.45
N LYS A 3 2.36 24.17 -6.66
CA LYS A 3 1.32 24.42 -5.65
C LYS A 3 1.58 23.49 -4.47
N ARG A 4 1.68 24.05 -3.25
CA ARG A 4 1.86 23.26 -2.03
C ARG A 4 0.63 22.34 -1.86
N MET A 5 0.84 21.03 -2.02
CA MET A 5 -0.20 19.98 -2.02
C MET A 5 -0.84 19.80 -0.64
N VAL A 6 -0.07 20.00 0.42
CA VAL A 6 -0.53 19.94 1.81
C VAL A 6 -0.33 21.31 2.47
N ARG A 7 -1.37 21.84 3.10
CA ARG A 7 -1.34 23.08 3.88
C ARG A 7 -1.89 22.84 5.28
N ARG A 8 -1.12 23.18 6.31
CA ARG A 8 -1.62 23.20 7.69
C ARG A 8 -2.48 24.45 7.93
N ASN A 9 -3.63 24.27 8.54
CA ASN A 9 -4.54 25.32 8.98
C ASN A 9 -4.19 25.77 10.42
N ARG A 10 -4.71 26.93 10.83
CA ARG A 10 -4.42 27.52 12.15
C ARG A 10 -5.03 26.74 13.32
N ASP A 11 -6.10 26.01 13.04
CA ASP A 11 -6.80 25.12 13.99
C ASP A 11 -6.11 23.75 14.15
N GLY A 12 -4.97 23.52 13.48
CA GLY A 12 -4.24 22.27 13.51
C GLY A 12 -4.68 21.24 12.46
N THR A 13 -5.72 21.52 11.67
CA THR A 13 -6.17 20.65 10.57
C THR A 13 -5.26 20.79 9.33
N PHE A 14 -5.43 19.90 8.35
CA PHE A 14 -4.69 19.94 7.09
C PHE A 14 -5.65 20.06 5.91
N GLN A 15 -5.36 21.01 5.03
CA GLN A 15 -5.99 21.13 3.71
C GLN A 15 -5.12 20.41 2.67
N LEU A 16 -5.72 19.43 2.01
CA LEU A 16 -5.16 18.76 0.84
C LEU A 16 -5.69 19.45 -0.42
N ARG A 17 -4.79 19.83 -1.32
CA ARG A 17 -5.10 20.43 -2.61
C ARG A 17 -4.87 19.38 -3.69
N ILE A 18 -5.81 18.46 -3.79
CA ILE A 18 -5.87 17.39 -4.79
C ILE A 18 -7.08 17.70 -5.68
N SER A 19 -6.87 17.81 -6.99
CA SER A 19 -7.96 18.00 -7.96
C SER A 19 -8.86 16.77 -8.03
N ASP A 20 -10.02 16.90 -8.67
CA ASP A 20 -10.92 15.76 -8.88
C ASP A 20 -10.25 14.68 -9.75
N ASP A 21 -9.57 15.09 -10.84
CA ASP A 21 -8.79 14.15 -11.68
C ASP A 21 -7.71 13.39 -10.89
N GLU A 22 -6.99 14.06 -9.99
CA GLU A 22 -5.97 13.42 -9.15
C GLU A 22 -6.62 12.46 -8.13
N ARG A 23 -7.81 12.77 -7.62
CA ARG A 23 -8.57 11.87 -6.73
C ARG A 23 -9.04 10.63 -7.46
N ASP A 24 -9.58 10.81 -8.66
CA ASP A 24 -10.05 9.71 -9.50
C ASP A 24 -8.90 8.80 -9.90
N LEU A 25 -7.73 9.38 -10.23
CA LEU A 25 -6.52 8.61 -10.48
C LEU A 25 -6.11 7.78 -9.26
N ILE A 26 -6.05 8.38 -8.06
CA ILE A 26 -5.70 7.66 -6.83
C ILE A 26 -6.69 6.53 -6.55
N ALA A 27 -8.00 6.76 -6.74
CA ALA A 27 -9.02 5.74 -6.58
C ALA A 27 -8.85 4.59 -7.59
N SER A 28 -8.54 4.90 -8.85
CA SER A 28 -8.27 3.88 -9.87
C SER A 28 -7.03 3.04 -9.53
N LEU A 29 -5.97 3.66 -9.00
CA LEU A 29 -4.74 2.97 -8.61
C LEU A 29 -4.97 2.04 -7.42
N ALA A 30 -5.83 2.44 -6.47
CA ALA A 30 -6.24 1.57 -5.37
C ALA A 30 -7.00 0.32 -5.89
N GLY A 31 -7.88 0.50 -6.88
CA GLY A 31 -8.54 -0.61 -7.56
C GLY A 31 -7.58 -1.56 -8.26
N GLN A 32 -6.63 -1.01 -9.04
CA GLN A 32 -5.59 -1.80 -9.71
C GLN A 32 -4.70 -2.55 -8.71
N LEU A 33 -4.34 -1.92 -7.59
CA LEU A 33 -3.58 -2.58 -6.54
C LEU A 33 -4.36 -3.76 -5.93
N ARG A 34 -5.67 -3.62 -5.74
CA ARG A 34 -6.53 -4.71 -5.26
C ARG A 34 -6.53 -5.89 -6.23
N GLU A 35 -6.64 -5.63 -7.53
CA GLU A 35 -6.57 -6.66 -8.57
C GLU A 35 -5.20 -7.35 -8.59
N LEU A 36 -4.11 -6.58 -8.50
CA LEU A 36 -2.75 -7.11 -8.42
C LEU A 36 -2.58 -8.06 -7.22
N LEU A 37 -3.06 -7.65 -6.03
CA LEU A 37 -3.02 -8.46 -4.83
C LEU A 37 -3.83 -9.77 -4.93
N MET A 38 -4.85 -9.83 -5.79
CA MET A 38 -5.63 -11.06 -6.03
C MET A 38 -5.00 -11.97 -7.09
N SER A 39 -4.06 -11.46 -7.89
CA SER A 39 -3.42 -12.20 -8.98
C SER A 39 -2.20 -13.04 -8.57
N ASP A 40 -1.84 -13.00 -7.28
CA ASP A 40 -0.60 -13.59 -6.73
C ASP A 40 0.70 -13.08 -7.39
N GLU A 41 0.62 -11.95 -8.12
CA GLU A 41 1.79 -11.32 -8.70
C GLU A 41 2.61 -10.63 -7.61
N THR A 42 3.84 -11.10 -7.44
CA THR A 42 4.76 -10.63 -6.40
C THR A 42 5.64 -9.47 -6.84
N ASP A 43 5.63 -9.14 -8.14
CA ASP A 43 6.44 -8.04 -8.64
C ASP A 43 5.89 -6.69 -8.17
N GLY A 44 6.76 -5.86 -7.59
CA GLY A 44 6.39 -4.59 -6.96
C GLY A 44 5.62 -4.67 -5.62
N THR A 45 5.22 -5.86 -5.13
CA THR A 45 4.45 -6.01 -3.87
C THR A 45 5.31 -6.38 -2.66
N GLN A 46 6.63 -6.50 -2.81
CA GLN A 46 7.54 -6.98 -1.76
C GLN A 46 7.50 -6.12 -0.48
N ARG A 47 7.21 -4.82 -0.60
CA ARG A 47 7.06 -3.93 0.57
C ARG A 47 5.79 -4.20 1.39
N LEU A 48 4.77 -4.80 0.78
CA LEU A 48 3.50 -5.13 1.44
C LEU A 48 3.59 -6.43 2.24
N PHE A 49 4.49 -7.31 1.83
CA PHE A 49 4.82 -8.61 2.46
C PHE A 49 6.29 -8.61 2.94
N PRO A 50 6.60 -7.86 4.01
CA PRO A 50 7.98 -7.75 4.49
C PRO A 50 8.51 -9.09 5.02
N PRO A 51 9.82 -9.36 4.88
CA PRO A 51 10.43 -10.55 5.44
C PRO A 51 10.37 -10.51 6.97
N GLY A 52 10.07 -11.67 7.58
CA GLY A 52 10.18 -11.88 9.03
C GLY A 52 11.61 -12.12 9.48
N TYR A 53 12.44 -12.67 8.59
CA TYR A 53 13.84 -13.03 8.85
C TYR A 53 14.77 -12.50 7.75
N ALA A 54 15.26 -11.26 7.92
CA ALA A 54 16.07 -10.59 6.91
C ALA A 54 17.43 -11.27 6.57
N ASN A 55 17.96 -12.11 7.47
CA ASN A 55 19.27 -12.73 7.34
C ASN A 55 19.21 -14.27 7.18
N ASP A 56 18.02 -14.86 7.13
CA ASP A 56 17.82 -16.31 7.08
C ASP A 56 16.73 -16.63 6.04
N PRO A 57 17.11 -16.82 4.76
CA PRO A 57 16.16 -17.04 3.68
C PRO A 57 15.29 -18.28 3.85
N ASP A 58 15.84 -19.35 4.43
CA ASP A 58 15.12 -20.61 4.62
C ASP A 58 14.00 -20.43 5.66
N ARG A 59 14.30 -19.76 6.77
CA ARG A 59 13.28 -19.43 7.79
C ARG A 59 12.30 -18.37 7.30
N ASP A 60 12.75 -17.44 6.47
CA ASP A 60 11.88 -16.43 5.91
C ASP A 60 10.85 -17.04 4.96
N GLN A 61 11.25 -18.02 4.14
CA GLN A 61 10.32 -18.73 3.26
C GLN A 61 9.21 -19.45 4.03
N GLU A 62 9.57 -20.17 5.11
CA GLU A 62 8.59 -20.83 5.98
C GLU A 62 7.65 -19.80 6.66
N TYR A 63 8.22 -18.70 7.17
CA TYR A 63 7.46 -17.60 7.76
C TYR A 63 6.47 -16.98 6.76
N GLN A 64 6.92 -16.72 5.54
CA GLN A 64 6.08 -16.14 4.49
C GLN A 64 4.90 -17.07 4.19
N GLN A 65 5.11 -18.38 4.02
CA GLN A 65 4.01 -19.33 3.78
C GLN A 65 2.98 -19.34 4.89
N LEU A 66 3.41 -19.21 6.15
CA LEU A 66 2.51 -19.17 7.32
C LEU A 66 1.71 -17.87 7.44
N THR A 67 2.25 -16.75 6.97
CA THR A 67 1.70 -15.42 7.24
C THR A 67 1.11 -14.72 6.02
N HIS A 68 1.34 -15.23 4.82
CA HIS A 68 0.95 -14.60 3.56
C HIS A 68 -0.56 -14.31 3.51
N ASP A 69 -1.39 -15.31 3.78
CA ASP A 69 -2.86 -15.19 3.71
C ASP A 69 -3.42 -14.19 4.74
N GLU A 70 -2.84 -14.16 5.94
CA GLU A 70 -3.23 -13.21 6.99
C GLU A 70 -2.86 -11.77 6.59
N LEU A 71 -1.65 -11.58 6.05
CA LEU A 71 -1.20 -10.28 5.55
C LEU A 71 -2.05 -9.82 4.37
N LEU A 72 -2.31 -10.69 3.40
CA LEU A 72 -3.15 -10.41 2.24
C LEU A 72 -4.54 -9.94 2.66
N THR A 73 -5.17 -10.66 3.60
CA THR A 73 -6.48 -10.28 4.15
C THR A 73 -6.47 -8.89 4.76
N LYS A 74 -5.45 -8.56 5.57
CA LYS A 74 -5.30 -7.22 6.16
C LYS A 74 -5.08 -6.12 5.13
N ARG A 75 -4.30 -6.39 4.07
CA ARG A 75 -4.09 -5.44 2.96
C ARG A 75 -5.39 -5.19 2.20
N LEU A 76 -6.14 -6.24 1.85
CA LEU A 76 -7.42 -6.12 1.14
C LEU A 76 -8.51 -5.40 1.94
N ALA A 77 -8.44 -5.42 3.27
CA ALA A 77 -9.34 -4.67 4.14
C ALA A 77 -8.97 -3.18 4.29
N SER A 78 -7.74 -2.81 3.90
CA SER A 78 -7.21 -1.44 4.03
C SER A 78 -7.25 -0.65 2.72
N VAL A 79 -7.66 -1.28 1.61
CA VAL A 79 -7.73 -0.73 0.25
C VAL A 79 -9.19 -0.60 -0.17
#